data_AF-A0A959W6E9-F1
#
_entry.id   AF-A0A959W6E9-F1
#
_cell.length_a   1.000
_cell.length_b   1.000
_cell.length_c   1.000
_cell.angle_alpha   90.00
_cell.angle_beta   90.00
_cell.angle_gamma   90.00
#
_symmetry.space_group_name_H-M   'P 1'
#
loop_
_entity.id
_entity.type
_entity.pdbx_description
1 polymer ?
#
loop_
_entity_poly.entity_id
_entity_poly.type
_entity_poly.pdbx_seq_one_letter_code
_entity_poly.pdbx_strand_id
1 'polypeptide(L)' 'EVLIMRYGLGGMNPRTLEECGEAFGVTRERVRQIETSTLRKIKSLPEAQGLREAG' A
#
# COMPACT_ATOMS: atom_id res chain seq x y z
N GLU A 1 -3.01 -0.70 7.35
CA GLU A 1 -3.24 0.75 7.55
C GLU A 1 -2.49 1.65 6.58
N VAL A 2 -1.15 1.57 6.45
CA VAL A 2 -0.38 2.40 5.50
C VAL A 2 -0.93 2.37 4.07
N LEU A 3 -1.20 1.18 3.51
CA LEU A 3 -1.79 1.05 2.17
C LEU A 3 -3.21 1.61 2.09
N ILE A 4 -4.01 1.49 3.15
CA ILE A 4 -5.39 1.98 3.19
C ILE A 4 -5.37 3.50 3.07
N MET A 5 -4.52 4.17 3.86
CA MET A 5 -4.32 5.61 3.78
C MET A 5 -3.70 6.04 2.44
N ARG A 6 -2.68 5.31 1.97
CA ARG A 6 -1.95 5.63 0.74
C ARG A 6 -2.84 5.57 -0.51
N TYR A 7 -3.70 4.57 -0.58
CA TYR A 7 -4.57 4.30 -1.73
C TYR A 7 -6.02 4.74 -1.52
N GLY A 8 -6.36 5.37 -0.39
CA GLY A 8 -7.72 5.83 -0.12
C GLY A 8 -8.74 4.70 0.02
N LEU A 9 -8.31 3.53 0.47
CA LEU A 9 -9.20 2.38 0.61
C LEU A 9 -10.21 2.64 1.74
N GLY A 10 -11.45 2.22 1.56
CA GLY A 10 -12.53 2.45 2.54
C GLY A 10 -13.17 3.84 2.47
N GLY A 11 -13.05 4.53 1.33
CA GLY A 11 -13.71 5.82 1.09
C GLY A 11 -12.95 7.04 1.65
N MET A 12 -11.68 6.86 2.02
CA MET A 12 -10.80 7.96 2.41
C MET A 12 -10.11 8.55 1.19
N ASN A 13 -9.68 9.81 1.28
CA ASN A 13 -8.80 10.38 0.26
C ASN A 13 -7.42 9.73 0.34
N PRO A 14 -6.81 9.39 -0.81
CA PRO A 14 -5.45 8.87 -0.85
C PRO A 14 -4.47 9.92 -0.32
N ARG A 15 -3.56 9.49 0.54
CA ARG A 15 -2.49 10.32 1.11
C ARG A 15 -1.15 10.00 0.46
N THR A 16 -0.24 10.95 0.49
CA THR A 16 1.16 10.80 0.05
C THR A 16 1.97 9.98 1.05
N LEU A 17 3.17 9.54 0.64
CA LEU A 17 4.10 8.83 1.55
C LEU A 17 4.54 9.71 2.73
N GLU A 18 4.57 11.02 2.53
CA GLU A 18 4.99 12.02 3.52
C GLU A 18 3.91 12.20 4.58
N GLU A 19 2.67 12.45 4.17
CA GLU A 19 1.50 12.51 5.07
C GLU A 19 1.27 11.19 5.81
N CYS A 20 1.56 10.05 5.17
CA CYS A 20 1.57 8.77 5.86
C CYS A 20 2.68 8.69 6.91
N GLY A 21 3.89 9.16 6.56
CA GLY A 21 5.02 9.18 7.49
C GLY A 21 4.73 10.01 8.73
N GLU A 22 4.20 11.21 8.54
CA GLU A 22 3.78 12.12 9.62
C GLU A 22 2.71 11.48 10.50
N ALA A 23 1.67 10.88 9.92
CA ALA A 23 0.59 10.26 10.67
C ALA A 23 1.03 9.05 11.51
N PHE A 24 2.05 8.31 11.06
CA PHE A 24 2.58 7.13 11.75
C PHE A 24 3.86 7.40 12.56
N GLY A 25 4.36 8.64 12.59
CA GLY A 25 5.61 9.00 13.27
C GLY A 25 6.85 8.31 12.67
N VAL A 26 6.83 8.02 11.37
CA VAL A 26 7.91 7.34 10.65
C VAL A 26 8.41 8.16 9.47
N THR A 27 9.60 7.85 8.98
CA THR A 27 10.13 8.52 7.79
C THR A 27 9.37 8.11 6.53
N ARG A 28 9.34 9.00 5.54
CA ARG A 28 8.83 8.72 4.18
C ARG A 28 9.39 7.42 3.59
N GLU A 29 10.69 7.17 3.82
CA GLU A 29 11.36 5.97 3.34
C GLU A 29 10.84 4.70 4.02
N ARG A 30 10.52 4.77 5.32
CA ARG A 30 9.90 3.63 6.03
C ARG A 30 8.54 3.29 5.44
N VAL A 31 7.73 4.30 5.10
CA VAL A 31 6.45 4.11 4.41
C VAL A 31 6.65 3.44 3.05
N ARG A 32 7.63 3.90 2.26
CA ARG A 32 7.98 3.32 0.95
C ARG A 32 8.37 1.84 1.05
N GLN A 33 9.14 1.48 2.07
CA GLN A 33 9.54 0.09 2.31
C GLN A 33 8.34 -0.80 2.64
N ILE A 34 7.42 -0.32 3.48
CA ILE A 34 6.18 -1.04 3.82
C ILE A 34 5.29 -1.20 2.57
N GLU A 35 5.15 -0.16 1.76
CA GLU A 35 4.40 -0.21 0.51
C GLU A 35 5.00 -1.28 -0.42
N THR A 36 6.31 -1.24 -0.64
CA THR A 36 7.00 -2.18 -1.53
C THR A 36 6.90 -3.62 -1.04
N SER A 37 7.12 -3.87 0.26
CA SER A 37 7.07 -5.23 0.82
C SER A 37 5.66 -5.81 0.76
N THR A 38 4.64 -4.99 1.03
CA THR A 38 3.26 -5.43 0.99
C THR A 38 2.79 -5.67 -0.45
N LEU A 39 3.13 -4.80 -1.40
CA LEU A 39 2.83 -5.01 -2.82
C LEU A 39 3.50 -6.27 -3.38
N ARG A 40 4.74 -6.57 -2.97
CA ARG A 40 5.41 -7.83 -3.33
C ARG A 40 4.66 -9.04 -2.78
N LYS A 41 4.24 -8.99 -1.51
CA LYS A 41 3.47 -10.06 -0.89
C LYS A 41 2.13 -10.28 -1.59
N ILE A 42 1.41 -9.21 -1.92
CA ILE A 42 0.15 -9.29 -2.67
C ILE A 42 0.37 -9.94 -4.04
N LYS A 43 1.40 -9.53 -4.79
CA LYS A 43 1.73 -10.13 -6.11
C LYS A 43 2.07 -11.62 -6.06
N SER A 44 2.57 -12.11 -4.92
CA SER A 44 2.87 -13.54 -4.74
C SER A 44 1.66 -14.38 -4.29
N LEU A 45 0.52 -13.76 -3.97
CA LEU A 45 -0.68 -14.49 -3.59
C LEU A 45 -1.33 -15.14 -4.83
N PRO A 46 -1.73 -16.41 -4.78
CA PRO A 46 -2.42 -17.09 -5.88
C PRO A 46 -3.67 -16.34 -6.39
N GLU A 47 -4.40 -15.70 -5.48
CA GLU A 47 -5.59 -14.88 -5.79
C GLU A 47 -5.25 -13.67 -6.68
N ALA A 48 -4.05 -13.10 -6.51
CA ALA A 48 -3.57 -12.02 -7.37
C ALA A 48 -3.09 -12.51 -8.75
N GLN A 49 -2.73 -13.79 -8.87
CA GLN A 49 -2.38 -14.41 -10.15
C GLN A 49 -3.64 -14.68 -10.99
N GLY A 50 -4.72 -15.16 -10.37
CA GLY A 50 -6.02 -15.35 -11.05
C GLY A 50 -6.63 -14.05 -11.60
N LEU A 51 -6.34 -12.90 -10.97
CA LEU A 51 -6.79 -11.59 -11.48
C LEU A 51 -6.07 -11.16 -12.77
N ARG A 52 -4.90 -11.72 -13.08
CA ARG A 52 -4.17 -11.45 -14.33
C ARG A 52 -4.66 -12.29 -15.51
N GLU A 53 -5.31 -13.42 -15.25
CA GLU A 53 -5.83 -14.33 -16.28
C GLU A 53 -7.26 -13.99 -16.71
N ALA A 54 -7.95 -13.13 -15.96
CA ALA A 54 -9.32 -12.68 -16.24
C ALA A 54 -9.41 -11.39 -17.08
N GLY A 55 -8.31 -10.95 -17.72
CA GLY A 55 -8.27 -9.80 -18.64
C GLY A 55 -7.73 -10.21 -20.00
#